data_AF-A0A2P8WI07-F1
#
_entry.id   AF-A0A2P8WI07-F1
#
_cell.length_a   1.000
_cell.length_b   1.000
_cell.length_c   1.000
_cell.angle_alpha   90.00
_cell.angle_beta   90.00
_cell.angle_gamma   90.00
#
_symmetry.space_group_name_H-M   'P 1'
#
loop_
_entity.id
_entity.type
_entity.pdbx_description
1 polymer ?
#
loop_
_entity_poly.entity_id
_entity_poly.type
_entity_poly.pdbx_seq_one_letter_code
_entity_poly.pdbx_strand_id
1 'polypeptide(L)'
;PQAAPANPGVAASPTAPRPVATNTLMGVLELGDRSAALFQIDGVPQRVSIGGRIGESGWNLVSVANDQAVIRRNGEVRSIFIGQQF
;
A
#
# COMPACT_ATOMS: atom_id res chain seq x y z
N PRO A 1 -24.00 -50.42 -18.14
CA PRO A 1 -22.69 -49.97 -17.61
C PRO A 1 -22.52 -48.48 -17.94
N GLN A 2 -22.56 -47.62 -16.92
CA GLN A 2 -22.56 -46.17 -17.06
C GLN A 2 -21.19 -45.62 -16.66
N ALA A 3 -20.49 -44.96 -17.58
CA ALA A 3 -19.25 -44.26 -17.29
C ALA A 3 -19.56 -42.93 -16.58
N ALA A 4 -18.84 -42.64 -15.50
CA ALA A 4 -19.01 -41.45 -14.68
C ALA A 4 -18.46 -40.18 -15.38
N PRO A 5 -19.10 -39.01 -15.20
CA PRO A 5 -18.77 -37.78 -15.90
C PRO A 5 -17.57 -37.01 -15.31
N ALA A 6 -17.01 -36.14 -16.15
CA ALA A 6 -15.79 -35.36 -15.97
C ALA A 6 -15.82 -34.37 -14.79
N ASN A 7 -14.66 -34.22 -14.16
CA ASN A 7 -14.35 -33.29 -13.09
C ASN A 7 -14.21 -31.86 -13.67
N PRO A 8 -15.02 -30.86 -13.28
CA PRO A 8 -14.80 -29.48 -13.71
C PRO A 8 -13.65 -28.89 -12.89
N GLY A 9 -12.50 -28.68 -13.53
CA GLY A 9 -11.43 -27.85 -13.00
C GLY A 9 -11.98 -26.45 -12.71
N VAL A 10 -11.93 -26.05 -11.45
CA VAL A 10 -12.35 -24.72 -11.00
C VAL A 10 -11.48 -23.67 -11.69
N ALA A 11 -12.05 -22.96 -12.66
CA ALA A 11 -11.45 -21.76 -13.22
C ALA A 11 -11.36 -20.71 -12.11
N ALA A 12 -10.14 -20.38 -11.69
CA ALA A 12 -9.89 -19.27 -10.77
C ALA A 12 -10.41 -17.98 -11.41
N SER A 13 -11.51 -17.46 -10.89
CA SER A 13 -12.08 -16.19 -11.33
C SER A 13 -11.08 -15.08 -11.01
N PRO A 14 -10.80 -14.13 -11.91
CA PRO A 14 -10.00 -12.96 -11.57
C PRO A 14 -10.76 -12.20 -10.49
N THR A 15 -10.25 -12.22 -9.27
CA THR A 15 -10.83 -11.47 -8.16
C THR A 15 -10.70 -10.00 -8.54
N ALA A 16 -11.83 -9.34 -8.83
CA ALA A 16 -11.84 -7.91 -9.08
C ALA A 16 -11.10 -7.21 -7.94
N PRO A 17 -10.16 -6.29 -8.22
CA PRO A 17 -9.45 -5.58 -7.17
C PRO A 17 -10.50 -4.86 -6.33
N ARG A 18 -10.71 -5.34 -5.10
CA ARG A 18 -11.46 -4.60 -4.09
C ARG A 18 -10.84 -3.20 -4.06
N PRO A 19 -11.63 -2.11 -4.03
CA PRO A 19 -11.07 -0.78 -3.84
C PRO A 19 -10.28 -0.82 -2.55
N VAL A 20 -8.96 -0.95 -2.68
CA VAL A 20 -8.03 -0.76 -1.57
C VAL A 20 -8.23 0.68 -1.17
N ALA A 21 -8.38 0.95 0.13
CA ALA A 21 -8.43 2.34 0.62
C ALA A 21 -7.22 3.07 0.01
N THR A 22 -7.50 3.95 -0.95
CA THR A 22 -6.47 4.46 -1.84
C THR A 22 -5.73 5.57 -1.12
N ASN A 23 -4.62 5.21 -0.47
CA ASN A 23 -3.79 6.20 0.19
C ASN A 23 -2.91 6.89 -0.85
N THR A 24 -2.74 8.19 -0.74
CA THR A 24 -1.89 8.96 -1.66
C THR A 24 -0.71 9.54 -0.90
N LEU A 25 0.51 9.43 -1.43
CA LEU A 25 1.63 10.20 -0.89
C LEU A 25 1.50 11.65 -1.38
N MET A 26 1.22 12.60 -0.49
CA MET A 26 1.11 14.01 -0.86
C MET A 26 2.45 14.75 -0.83
N GLY A 27 3.40 14.27 -0.03
CA GLY A 27 4.69 14.94 0.13
C GLY A 27 5.63 14.16 1.04
N VAL A 28 6.91 14.46 0.97
CA VAL A 28 7.91 13.99 1.94
C VAL A 28 8.63 15.17 2.56
N LEU A 29 9.17 14.93 3.76
CA LEU A 29 9.98 15.87 4.51
C LEU A 29 11.26 15.14 4.90
N GLU A 30 12.36 15.47 4.25
CA GLU A 30 13.66 14.85 4.43
C GLU A 30 14.51 15.75 5.34
N LEU A 31 14.54 15.43 6.64
CA LEU A 31 15.25 16.20 7.66
C LEU A 31 16.24 15.32 8.46
N GLY A 32 16.71 14.23 7.85
CA GLY A 32 17.55 13.24 8.54
C GLY A 32 16.75 12.50 9.62
N ASP A 33 17.08 12.72 10.90
CA ASP A 33 16.42 12.09 12.05
C ASP A 33 14.95 12.52 12.22
N ARG A 34 14.55 13.62 11.59
CA ARG A 34 13.18 14.17 11.65
C ARG A 34 12.38 13.89 10.38
N SER A 35 12.81 12.91 9.60
CA SER A 35 12.18 12.60 8.33
C SER A 35 10.74 12.09 8.50
N ALA A 36 9.85 12.54 7.64
CA ALA A 36 8.43 12.21 7.68
C ALA A 36 7.81 12.27 6.27
N ALA A 37 6.67 11.61 6.07
CA ALA A 37 5.87 11.73 4.86
C ALA A 37 4.47 12.24 5.19
N LEU A 38 3.88 12.97 4.25
CA LEU A 38 2.50 13.41 4.29
C LEU A 38 1.68 12.49 3.40
N PHE A 39 0.73 11.78 4.00
CA PHE A 39 -0.17 10.87 3.32
C PHE A 39 -1.58 11.41 3.35
N GLN A 40 -2.31 11.33 2.24
CA GLN A 40 -3.75 11.49 2.24
C GLN A 40 -4.39 10.13 2.49
N ILE A 41 -5.12 10.02 3.59
CA ILE A 41 -5.82 8.81 4.02
C ILE A 41 -7.30 9.19 4.09
N ASP A 42 -8.14 8.55 3.29
CA ASP A 42 -9.59 8.85 3.22
C ASP A 42 -9.88 10.36 3.01
N GLY A 43 -9.05 11.03 2.21
CA GLY A 43 -9.17 12.46 1.93
C GLY A 43 -8.52 13.38 2.98
N VAL A 44 -8.09 12.84 4.13
CA VAL A 44 -7.48 13.62 5.22
C VAL A 44 -5.95 13.57 5.14
N PRO A 45 -5.24 14.71 5.06
CA PRO A 45 -3.79 14.74 5.07
C PRO A 45 -3.26 14.45 6.48
N GLN A 46 -2.45 13.41 6.60
CA GLN A 46 -1.84 12.97 7.85
C GLN A 46 -0.32 12.83 7.68
N ARG A 47 0.42 13.43 8.62
CA ARG A 47 1.87 13.24 8.70
C ARG A 47 2.19 11.92 9.38
N VAL A 48 3.11 11.15 8.81
CA VAL A 48 3.62 9.89 9.35
C VAL A 48 5.13 9.96 9.40
N SER A 49 5.71 9.71 10.58
CA SER A 49 7.15 9.63 10.81
C SER A 49 7.69 8.26 10.41
N ILE A 50 9.00 8.14 10.22
CA ILE A 50 9.65 6.82 10.02
C ILE A 50 9.28 5.86 11.15
N GLY A 51 8.91 4.63 10.82
CA GLY A 51 8.40 3.61 11.74
C GLY A 51 6.92 3.77 12.10
N GLY A 52 6.27 4.86 11.68
CA GLY A 52 4.86 5.12 11.91
C GLY A 52 3.94 4.38 10.95
N ARG A 53 2.74 4.03 11.44
CA ARG A 53 1.67 3.42 10.62
C ARG A 53 0.93 4.46 9.79
N ILE A 54 0.54 4.08 8.58
CA ILE A 54 -0.18 4.93 7.63
C ILE A 54 -1.67 4.55 7.64
N GLY A 55 -2.44 5.29 8.45
CA GLY A 55 -3.88 5.05 8.58
C GLY A 55 -4.21 3.63 9.03
N GLU A 56 -5.28 3.07 8.47
CA GLU A 56 -5.70 1.68 8.69
C GLU A 56 -5.25 0.72 7.57
N SER A 57 -4.42 1.20 6.65
CA SER A 57 -3.96 0.41 5.49
C SER A 57 -2.99 -0.73 5.85
N GLY A 58 -2.46 -0.72 7.08
CA GLY A 58 -1.45 -1.67 7.55
C GLY A 58 -0.04 -1.42 6.99
N TRP A 59 0.14 -0.36 6.20
CA TRP A 59 1.45 0.11 5.75
C TRP A 59 2.15 0.90 6.86
N ASN A 60 3.46 0.72 6.98
CA ASN A 60 4.32 1.50 7.85
C ASN A 60 5.37 2.22 7.03
N LEU A 61 5.69 3.45 7.38
CA LEU A 61 6.75 4.20 6.74
C LEU A 61 8.12 3.64 7.18
N VAL A 62 8.99 3.34 6.21
CA VAL A 62 10.32 2.77 6.43
C VAL A 62 11.40 3.82 6.23
N SER A 63 11.30 4.59 5.15
CA SER A 63 12.21 5.69 4.85
C SER A 63 11.53 6.69 3.94
N VAL A 64 12.08 7.90 3.87
CA VAL A 64 11.76 8.88 2.83
C VAL A 64 13.08 9.37 2.25
N ALA A 65 13.15 9.46 0.93
CA ALA A 65 14.33 9.90 0.20
C ALA A 65 13.94 10.35 -1.21
N ASN A 66 14.54 11.42 -1.73
CA ASN A 66 14.38 11.87 -3.12
C ASN A 66 12.90 11.96 -3.56
N ASP A 67 12.07 12.64 -2.79
CA ASP A 67 10.63 12.79 -3.09
C ASP A 67 9.87 11.44 -3.16
N GLN A 68 10.42 10.42 -2.52
CA GLN A 68 9.86 9.07 -2.47
C GLN A 68 9.72 8.62 -1.01
N ALA A 69 8.67 7.87 -0.72
CA ALA A 69 8.50 7.17 0.55
C ALA A 69 8.60 5.66 0.33
N VAL A 70 9.37 4.99 1.18
CA VAL A 70 9.41 3.52 1.24
C VAL A 70 8.47 3.08 2.33
N ILE A 71 7.50 2.25 1.99
CA ILE A 71 6.48 1.73 2.89
C ILE A 71 6.58 0.21 2.98
N ARG A 72 6.19 -0.36 4.12
CA ARG A 72 6.16 -1.81 4.32
C ARG A 72 4.85 -2.30 4.91
N ARG A 73 4.39 -3.47 4.46
CA ARG A 73 3.21 -4.17 4.99
C ARG A 73 3.43 -5.67 4.93
N ASN A 74 3.33 -6.35 6.07
CA ASN A 74 3.37 -7.82 6.15
C ASN A 74 4.57 -8.48 5.41
N GLY A 75 5.73 -7.82 5.39
CA GLY A 75 6.94 -8.28 4.68
C GLY A 75 7.10 -7.75 3.25
N GLU A 76 6.04 -7.18 2.65
CA GLU A 76 6.13 -6.47 1.37
C GLU A 76 6.69 -5.06 1.61
N VAL A 77 7.67 -4.66 0.80
CA VAL A 77 8.24 -3.31 0.78
C VAL A 77 7.94 -2.70 -0.58
N ARG A 78 7.38 -1.49 -0.59
CA ARG A 78 7.10 -0.72 -1.79
C ARG A 78 7.68 0.67 -1.69
N SER A 79 8.14 1.18 -2.81
CA SER A 79 8.55 2.57 -2.93
C SER A 79 7.50 3.34 -3.71
N ILE A 80 7.06 4.47 -3.18
CA ILE A 80 5.98 5.29 -3.73
C ILE A 80 6.41 6.74 -3.86
N PHE A 81 6.04 7.37 -4.97
CA PHE A 81 6.40 8.76 -5.28
C PHE A 81 5.29 9.72 -4.87
N ILE A 82 5.63 11.00 -4.70
CA ILE A 82 4.62 12.04 -4.44
C ILE A 82 3.58 12.05 -5.57
N GLY A 83 2.30 12.14 -5.20
CA GLY A 83 1.14 12.01 -6.09
C GLY A 83 0.73 10.57 -6.37
N GLN A 84 1.53 9.57 -5.97
CA GLN A 84 1.22 8.17 -6.22
C GLN A 84 0.27 7.60 -5.16
N GLN A 85 -0.65 6.78 -5.66
CA GLN A 85 -1.61 6.02 -4.88
C GLN A 85 -1.13 4.59 -4.64
N PHE A 86 -1.44 4.02 -3.47
CA PHE A 86 -1.01 2.68 -3.05
C PHE A 86 -2.04 1.94 -2.19
#